data_AF-A0A321LCE8-F1
#
_entry.id   AF-A0A321LCE8-F1
#
_cell.length_a   1.000
_cell.length_b   1.000
_cell.length_c   1.000
_cell.angle_alpha   90.00
_cell.angle_beta   90.00
_cell.angle_gamma   90.00
#
_symmetry.space_group_name_H-M   'P 1'
#
loop_
_entity.id
_entity.type
_entity.pdbx_description
1 polymer ?
#
loop_
_entity_poly.entity_id
_entity_poly.type
_entity_poly.pdbx_seq_one_letter_code
_entity_poly.pdbx_strand_id
1 'polypeptide(L)'
;MSSSTGSARVTGPGAFAAKHHGENMLHFAPLAQASLAVEQRKDLPMSFATRKSSLVFVLLLCASVGIWATQKKSSKSSTKAQAATEPAKAIAVHEFRVEGVDVALVEVTRTAPEVVTVKWEYRNKTAKPQELAADAKGWSDPYRLSWSSYLLAEDGKTKLPLMKDDKGSPVASGHGAANQLAITVGPNKTLKTWAKYSTPAAQKKVTVVIPGADPFEGVEVTEPHPSGSGQ
;
A
#
# COMPACT_ATOMS: atom_id res chain seq x y z
N MET A 1 65.69 29.56 -18.71
CA MET A 1 65.38 30.16 -20.02
C MET A 1 63.91 29.92 -20.33
N SER A 2 63.19 31.00 -20.61
CA SER A 2 61.87 31.12 -21.28
C SER A 2 60.58 30.58 -20.61
N SER A 3 59.96 31.51 -19.88
CA SER A 3 58.55 31.97 -19.83
C SER A 3 57.51 31.53 -20.89
N SER A 4 56.25 31.35 -20.44
CA SER A 4 54.99 31.83 -21.06
C SER A 4 53.77 31.46 -20.19
N THR A 5 53.36 32.27 -19.20
CA THR A 5 52.24 33.24 -19.18
C THR A 5 51.01 32.95 -20.07
N GLY A 6 49.87 32.65 -19.44
CA GLY A 6 48.54 32.71 -20.07
C GLY A 6 47.48 33.04 -19.02
N SER A 7 47.18 34.33 -18.87
CA SER A 7 46.18 34.90 -17.97
C SER A 7 45.02 35.43 -18.81
N ALA A 8 43.79 35.05 -18.49
CA ALA A 8 42.59 35.73 -19.00
C ALA A 8 41.50 35.73 -17.92
N ARG A 9 41.32 36.89 -17.30
CA ARG A 9 40.14 37.28 -16.52
C ARG A 9 39.00 37.59 -17.50
N VAL A 10 37.80 37.13 -17.20
CA VAL A 10 36.56 37.81 -17.62
C VAL A 10 35.71 38.06 -16.38
N THR A 11 35.76 39.30 -15.92
CA THR A 11 34.84 39.94 -14.98
C THR A 11 33.57 40.36 -15.71
N GLY A 12 32.41 40.12 -15.11
CA GLY A 12 31.15 40.75 -15.51
C GLY A 12 30.16 40.79 -14.35
N PRO A 13 30.02 41.91 -13.62
CA PRO A 13 28.92 42.14 -12.70
C PRO A 13 27.73 42.77 -13.46
N GLY A 14 26.66 41.99 -13.65
CA GLY A 14 25.38 42.48 -14.17
C GLY A 14 24.47 42.92 -13.03
N ALA A 15 24.54 44.20 -12.67
CA ALA A 15 23.49 44.91 -11.95
C ALA A 15 22.48 45.50 -12.96
N PHE A 16 21.36 46.04 -12.44
CA PHE A 16 20.16 46.60 -13.12
C PHE A 16 19.09 45.56 -13.49
N ALA A 17 17.81 45.68 -13.15
CA ALA A 17 17.05 46.81 -12.64
C ALA A 17 15.84 46.33 -11.81
N ALA A 18 15.55 47.05 -10.73
CA ALA A 18 14.27 47.01 -10.04
C ALA A 18 13.18 47.62 -10.94
N LYS A 19 12.04 46.92 -11.06
CA LYS A 19 10.81 47.49 -11.63
C LYS A 19 9.68 47.30 -10.62
N HIS A 20 9.48 48.31 -9.79
CA HIS A 20 8.23 48.57 -9.10
C HIS A 20 7.20 49.08 -10.13
N HIS A 21 6.03 48.44 -10.20
CA HIS A 21 4.70 49.05 -10.31
C HIS A 21 3.69 47.98 -10.73
N GLY A 22 2.64 47.84 -9.93
CA GLY A 22 1.52 46.95 -10.20
C GLY A 22 0.68 46.71 -8.95
N GLU A 23 0.16 47.78 -8.36
CA GLU A 23 -1.01 47.69 -7.49
C GLU A 23 -2.12 46.93 -8.23
N ASN A 24 -2.51 45.79 -7.69
CA ASN A 24 -3.76 45.13 -8.05
C ASN A 24 -4.63 45.10 -6.78
N MET A 25 -5.17 46.28 -6.44
CA MET A 25 -6.43 46.37 -5.72
C MET A 25 -7.56 45.98 -6.69
N LEU A 26 -8.73 45.65 -6.12
CA LEU A 26 -9.96 45.12 -6.76
C LEU A 26 -9.96 43.57 -6.72
N HIS A 27 -10.80 42.85 -5.99
CA HIS A 27 -12.03 43.14 -5.25
C HIS A 27 -12.15 42.10 -4.11
N PHE A 28 -12.31 42.57 -2.87
CA PHE A 28 -12.98 41.77 -1.84
C PHE A 28 -14.45 41.66 -2.24
N ALA A 29 -14.87 40.46 -2.68
CA ALA A 29 -16.28 40.11 -2.75
C ALA A 29 -16.74 39.63 -1.37
N PRO A 30 -17.76 40.25 -0.75
CA PRO A 30 -18.33 39.77 0.50
C PRO A 30 -19.39 38.68 0.23
N LEU A 31 -19.43 37.71 1.15
CA LEU A 31 -20.63 37.02 1.64
C LEU A 31 -21.68 36.55 0.62
N ALA A 32 -21.70 35.23 0.42
CA ALA A 32 -22.96 34.50 0.34
C ALA A 32 -22.85 33.22 1.18
N GLN A 33 -23.41 33.27 2.39
CA GLN A 33 -23.79 32.08 3.15
C GLN A 33 -24.86 31.33 2.35
N ALA A 34 -24.48 30.24 1.70
CA ALA A 34 -25.44 29.27 1.21
C ALA A 34 -25.88 28.39 2.38
N SER A 35 -26.85 28.90 3.15
CA SER A 35 -27.68 28.08 4.03
C SER A 35 -28.69 27.36 3.13
N LEU A 36 -28.47 26.07 2.87
CA LEU A 36 -29.44 25.23 2.17
C LEU A 36 -29.65 23.94 2.95
N ALA A 37 -30.74 23.98 3.70
CA ALA A 37 -31.72 22.92 3.91
C ALA A 37 -31.20 21.52 4.24
N VAL A 38 -31.27 21.22 5.54
CA VAL A 38 -31.58 19.88 6.05
C VAL A 38 -32.93 19.45 5.47
N GLU A 39 -32.91 18.66 4.41
CA GLU A 39 -34.10 17.94 3.95
C GLU A 39 -34.25 16.67 4.78
N GLN A 40 -35.11 16.75 5.80
CA GLN A 40 -35.66 15.58 6.48
C GLN A 40 -36.35 14.68 5.46
N ARG A 41 -35.69 13.59 5.07
CA ARG A 41 -36.39 12.46 4.46
C ARG A 41 -37.09 11.69 5.56
N LYS A 42 -38.38 12.02 5.68
CA LYS A 42 -39.41 11.23 6.37
C LYS A 42 -39.37 9.78 5.88
N ASP A 43 -39.34 8.88 6.85
CA ASP A 43 -40.07 7.62 6.90
C ASP A 43 -40.53 7.03 5.56
N LEU A 44 -39.79 6.01 5.11
CA LEU A 44 -40.35 4.96 4.25
C LEU A 44 -40.18 3.60 4.96
N PRO A 45 -41.27 2.96 5.42
CA PRO A 45 -41.22 1.60 5.92
C PRO A 45 -41.04 0.63 4.74
N MET A 46 -39.81 0.14 4.54
CA MET A 46 -39.57 -1.01 3.66
C MET A 46 -39.96 -2.29 4.39
N SER A 47 -41.26 -2.56 4.42
CA SER A 47 -41.82 -3.89 4.65
C SER A 47 -41.87 -4.62 3.31
N PHE A 48 -40.94 -5.54 3.03
CA PHE A 48 -41.18 -6.60 2.05
C PHE A 48 -40.49 -7.93 2.44
N ALA A 49 -41.37 -8.84 2.88
CA ALA A 49 -41.44 -10.24 2.49
C ALA A 49 -40.25 -11.17 2.82
N THR A 50 -40.38 -11.81 3.98
CA THR A 50 -39.85 -13.16 4.27
C THR A 50 -40.27 -14.15 3.18
N ARG A 51 -39.40 -14.44 2.21
CA ARG A 51 -39.57 -15.62 1.34
C ARG A 51 -39.16 -16.86 2.14
N LYS A 52 -40.15 -17.56 2.69
CA LYS A 52 -40.04 -18.96 3.11
C LYS A 52 -39.80 -19.80 1.86
N SER A 53 -38.54 -20.12 1.57
CA SER A 53 -38.22 -21.16 0.60
C SER A 53 -38.17 -22.49 1.33
N SER A 54 -39.29 -23.21 1.32
CA SER A 54 -39.32 -24.63 1.65
C SER A 54 -38.63 -25.39 0.53
N LEU A 55 -37.37 -25.75 0.74
CA LEU A 55 -36.70 -26.75 -0.09
C LEU A 55 -36.85 -28.10 0.61
N VAL A 56 -37.93 -28.79 0.25
CA VAL A 56 -38.11 -30.22 0.50
C VAL A 56 -37.09 -30.94 -0.38
N PHE A 57 -35.95 -31.35 0.19
CA PHE A 57 -35.06 -32.29 -0.48
C PHE A 57 -35.35 -33.70 -0.01
N VAL A 58 -35.95 -34.42 -0.94
CA VAL A 58 -36.34 -35.83 -0.89
C VAL A 58 -35.10 -36.69 -0.65
N LEU A 59 -35.15 -37.44 0.44
CA LEU A 59 -34.32 -38.61 0.71
C LEU A 59 -34.58 -39.65 -0.38
N LEU A 60 -33.62 -39.86 -1.28
CA LEU A 60 -33.61 -41.02 -2.16
C LEU A 60 -32.37 -41.87 -1.84
N LEU A 61 -32.61 -42.97 -1.12
CA LEU A 61 -31.68 -44.09 -1.04
C LEU A 61 -31.51 -44.70 -2.45
N CYS A 62 -30.29 -44.69 -2.97
CA CYS A 62 -29.87 -45.65 -3.98
C CYS A 62 -28.66 -46.41 -3.47
N ALA A 63 -28.90 -47.64 -3.03
CA ALA A 63 -27.89 -48.66 -2.85
C ALA A 63 -27.77 -49.46 -4.15
N SER A 64 -26.63 -49.37 -4.84
CA SER A 64 -26.12 -50.34 -5.83
C SER A 64 -24.62 -50.02 -6.04
N VAL A 65 -23.69 -50.70 -5.37
CA VAL A 65 -23.00 -51.91 -5.85
C VAL A 65 -22.34 -51.75 -7.23
N GLY A 66 -21.01 -51.59 -7.21
CA GLY A 66 -20.14 -52.52 -7.93
C GLY A 66 -19.62 -52.15 -9.31
N ILE A 67 -18.30 -51.90 -9.35
CA ILE A 67 -17.35 -52.16 -10.45
C ILE A 67 -17.40 -51.19 -11.62
N TRP A 68 -16.44 -50.25 -11.71
CA TRP A 68 -15.75 -49.97 -12.97
C TRP A 68 -14.25 -49.72 -12.71
N ALA A 69 -13.46 -50.30 -13.60
CA ALA A 69 -12.03 -50.49 -13.50
C ALA A 69 -11.23 -49.24 -13.95
N THR A 70 -10.04 -49.12 -13.37
CA THR A 70 -8.79 -48.57 -13.96
C THR A 70 -8.88 -47.44 -14.99
N GLN A 71 -8.38 -46.25 -14.66
CA GLN A 71 -7.09 -45.79 -15.21
C GLN A 71 -6.55 -44.57 -14.43
N LYS A 72 -5.48 -44.84 -13.68
CA LYS A 72 -4.67 -43.89 -12.92
C LYS A 72 -3.91 -42.99 -13.90
N LYS A 73 -4.47 -41.84 -14.30
CA LYS A 73 -3.71 -40.78 -14.96
C LYS A 73 -3.00 -39.99 -13.86
N SER A 74 -1.73 -40.33 -13.68
CA SER A 74 -0.76 -39.57 -12.88
C SER A 74 -0.64 -38.16 -13.45
N SER A 75 -1.50 -37.25 -13.02
CA SER A 75 -1.16 -35.83 -12.99
C SER A 75 -0.14 -35.67 -11.88
N LYS A 76 1.12 -35.63 -12.29
CA LYS A 76 2.23 -35.09 -11.50
C LYS A 76 1.91 -33.62 -11.28
N SER A 77 1.01 -33.34 -10.34
CA SER A 77 0.88 -32.04 -9.72
C SER A 77 2.23 -31.76 -9.09
N SER A 78 2.96 -30.87 -9.75
CA SER A 78 4.01 -30.08 -9.13
C SER A 78 3.39 -29.29 -8.00
N THR A 79 3.14 -29.97 -6.87
CA THR A 79 3.09 -29.37 -5.55
C THR A 79 4.47 -28.79 -5.35
N LYS A 80 4.66 -27.57 -5.84
CA LYS A 80 5.69 -26.66 -5.37
C LYS A 80 5.36 -26.50 -3.89
N ALA A 81 6.03 -27.30 -3.07
CA ALA A 81 6.04 -27.17 -1.63
C ALA A 81 6.34 -25.70 -1.36
N GLN A 82 5.30 -24.96 -1.00
CA GLN A 82 5.41 -23.59 -0.54
C GLN A 82 6.09 -23.74 0.80
N ALA A 83 7.43 -23.69 0.78
CA ALA A 83 8.25 -23.71 1.97
C ALA A 83 7.61 -22.72 2.93
N ALA A 84 7.14 -23.24 4.07
CA ALA A 84 6.62 -22.44 5.16
C ALA A 84 7.76 -21.53 5.58
N THR A 85 7.78 -20.34 5.00
CA THR A 85 8.79 -19.34 5.25
C THR A 85 8.59 -18.95 6.69
N GLU A 86 9.53 -19.35 7.54
CA GLU A 86 9.64 -18.92 8.92
C GLU A 86 9.38 -17.40 8.97
N PRO A 87 8.51 -16.92 9.87
CA PRO A 87 8.13 -15.52 9.89
C PRO A 87 9.40 -14.67 10.00
N ALA A 88 9.64 -13.84 8.99
CA ALA A 88 10.79 -12.95 8.98
C ALA A 88 10.73 -12.08 10.24
N LYS A 89 11.89 -11.92 10.89
CA LYS A 89 12.00 -11.15 12.13
C LYS A 89 11.52 -9.72 11.86
N ALA A 90 10.50 -9.29 12.60
CA ALA A 90 9.99 -7.93 12.48
C ALA A 90 10.99 -6.93 13.10
N ILE A 91 11.18 -5.80 12.44
CA ILE A 91 11.93 -4.64 12.95
C ILE A 91 11.17 -4.04 14.12
N ALA A 92 9.86 -3.85 13.94
CA ALA A 92 8.95 -3.28 14.91
C ALA A 92 7.53 -3.78 14.65
N VAL A 93 6.67 -3.71 15.67
CA VAL A 93 5.28 -4.13 15.60
C VAL A 93 4.41 -3.08 16.29
N HIS A 94 3.35 -2.66 15.62
CA HIS A 94 2.32 -1.78 16.17
C HIS A 94 0.95 -2.43 16.03
N GLU A 95 0.03 -2.05 16.91
CA GLU A 95 -1.37 -2.46 16.80
C GLU A 95 -2.00 -1.79 15.57
N PHE A 96 -2.81 -2.56 14.84
CA PHE A 96 -3.61 -2.02 13.76
C PHE A 96 -4.95 -1.53 14.30
N ARG A 97 -5.57 -0.56 13.62
CA ARG A 97 -6.88 0.00 13.98
C ARG A 97 -7.99 -1.06 14.14
N VAL A 98 -7.80 -2.25 13.56
CA VAL A 98 -8.70 -3.39 13.70
C VAL A 98 -8.22 -4.23 14.86
N GLU A 99 -9.05 -4.34 15.89
CA GLU A 99 -8.72 -5.04 17.13
C GLU A 99 -8.22 -6.48 16.86
N GLY A 100 -7.12 -6.84 17.53
CA GLY A 100 -6.52 -8.16 17.40
C GLY A 100 -5.74 -8.37 16.09
N VAL A 101 -5.50 -7.32 15.32
CA VAL A 101 -4.56 -7.32 14.19
C VAL A 101 -3.36 -6.44 14.53
N ASP A 102 -2.16 -6.96 14.31
CA ASP A 102 -0.94 -6.16 14.36
C ASP A 102 -0.43 -5.84 12.95
N VAL A 103 0.26 -4.72 12.81
CA VAL A 103 1.16 -4.44 11.69
C VAL A 103 2.60 -4.64 12.13
N ALA A 104 3.28 -5.60 11.52
CA ALA A 104 4.70 -5.87 11.75
C ALA A 104 5.52 -5.35 10.56
N LEU A 105 6.36 -4.35 10.81
CA LEU A 105 7.33 -3.88 9.82
C LEU A 105 8.46 -4.91 9.73
N VAL A 106 8.70 -5.45 8.54
CA VAL A 106 9.63 -6.58 8.35
C VAL A 106 10.95 -6.11 7.76
N GLU A 107 10.90 -5.24 6.75
CA GLU A 107 12.10 -4.87 6.00
C GLU A 107 11.97 -3.47 5.40
N VAL A 108 13.03 -2.68 5.47
CA VAL A 108 13.19 -1.42 4.75
C VAL A 108 14.56 -1.43 4.08
N THR A 109 14.56 -1.70 2.78
CA THR A 109 15.79 -1.92 2.02
C THR A 109 15.82 -1.05 0.77
N ARG A 110 16.95 -0.40 0.51
CA ARG A 110 17.19 0.28 -0.77
C ARG A 110 17.35 -0.79 -1.85
N THR A 111 16.59 -0.70 -2.92
CA THR A 111 16.66 -1.67 -4.04
C THR A 111 17.25 -1.08 -5.31
N ALA A 112 17.30 0.25 -5.38
CA ALA A 112 18.00 1.02 -6.41
C ALA A 112 18.41 2.38 -5.79
N PRO A 113 19.31 3.16 -6.42
CA PRO A 113 19.82 4.41 -5.84
C PRO A 113 18.74 5.34 -5.30
N GLU A 114 17.59 5.44 -5.98
CA GLU A 114 16.48 6.31 -5.57
C GLU A 114 15.20 5.56 -5.18
N VAL A 115 15.32 4.27 -4.88
CA VAL A 115 14.16 3.40 -4.62
C VAL A 115 14.33 2.60 -3.34
N VAL A 116 13.43 2.82 -2.39
CA VAL A 116 13.33 2.04 -1.16
C VAL A 116 12.13 1.10 -1.27
N THR A 117 12.35 -0.18 -0.96
CA THR A 117 11.30 -1.18 -0.81
C THR A 117 11.02 -1.41 0.67
N VAL A 118 9.75 -1.29 1.05
CA VAL A 118 9.27 -1.55 2.41
C VAL A 118 8.42 -2.81 2.37
N LYS A 119 8.64 -3.74 3.30
CA LYS A 119 7.83 -4.95 3.48
C LYS A 119 7.25 -4.96 4.88
N TRP A 120 5.96 -5.27 4.98
CA TRP A 120 5.27 -5.40 6.26
C TRP A 120 4.22 -6.51 6.21
N GLU A 121 3.72 -6.86 7.38
CA GLU A 121 2.80 -7.96 7.58
C GLU A 121 1.61 -7.53 8.44
N TYR A 122 0.40 -7.90 8.05
CA TYR A 122 -0.77 -7.83 8.91
C TYR A 122 -0.96 -9.19 9.58
N ARG A 123 -0.90 -9.24 10.92
CA ARG A 123 -0.97 -10.48 11.71
C ARG A 123 -2.26 -10.51 12.50
N ASN A 124 -3.19 -11.39 12.11
CA ASN A 124 -4.42 -11.59 12.85
C ASN A 124 -4.18 -12.56 14.01
N LYS A 125 -4.34 -12.09 15.24
CA LYS A 125 -4.21 -12.89 16.48
C LYS A 125 -5.53 -13.53 16.92
N THR A 126 -6.62 -13.25 16.22
CA THR A 126 -7.95 -13.72 16.60
C THR A 126 -8.28 -15.03 15.91
N ALA A 127 -9.20 -15.80 16.52
CA ALA A 127 -9.76 -17.00 15.93
C ALA A 127 -10.81 -16.73 14.83
N LYS A 128 -11.07 -15.45 14.49
CA LYS A 128 -12.02 -15.04 13.47
C LYS A 128 -11.29 -14.36 12.31
N PRO A 129 -11.80 -14.43 11.06
CA PRO A 129 -11.31 -13.58 9.99
C PRO A 129 -11.47 -12.11 10.36
N GLN A 130 -10.48 -11.28 10.01
CA GLN A 130 -10.51 -9.84 10.20
C GLN A 130 -10.50 -9.11 8.87
N GLU A 131 -11.28 -8.05 8.76
CA GLU A 131 -11.33 -7.20 7.58
C GLU A 131 -10.34 -6.04 7.74
N LEU A 132 -9.37 -5.95 6.83
CA LEU A 132 -8.31 -4.93 6.88
C LEU A 132 -8.70 -3.66 6.13
N ALA A 133 -9.47 -3.81 5.04
CA ALA A 133 -9.97 -2.70 4.25
C ALA A 133 -11.35 -3.03 3.68
N ALA A 134 -12.28 -2.10 3.89
CA ALA A 134 -13.66 -2.12 3.38
C ALA A 134 -13.79 -1.28 2.10
N ASP A 135 -14.99 -1.25 1.53
CA ASP A 135 -15.44 -0.31 0.50
C ASP A 135 -14.59 -0.33 -0.78
N ALA A 136 -14.85 -1.31 -1.63
CA ALA A 136 -14.37 -1.33 -3.01
C ALA A 136 -14.84 -0.08 -3.78
N LYS A 137 -13.90 0.63 -4.40
CA LYS A 137 -14.16 1.86 -5.17
C LYS A 137 -13.58 1.82 -6.58
N GLY A 138 -13.09 0.68 -7.05
CA GLY A 138 -12.78 0.45 -8.47
C GLY A 138 -11.43 -0.22 -8.73
N TRP A 139 -10.72 0.25 -9.76
CA TRP A 139 -9.53 -0.43 -10.26
C TRP A 139 -8.34 -0.43 -9.28
N SER A 140 -8.29 0.52 -8.34
CA SER A 140 -7.24 0.63 -7.32
C SER A 140 -7.46 -0.30 -6.12
N ASP A 141 -8.57 -1.04 -6.07
CA ASP A 141 -8.97 -1.87 -4.93
C ASP A 141 -7.93 -2.90 -4.48
N PRO A 142 -7.16 -3.55 -5.40
CA PRO A 142 -6.10 -4.46 -5.00
C PRO A 142 -5.02 -3.78 -4.16
N TYR A 143 -4.81 -2.48 -4.33
CA TYR A 143 -3.72 -1.76 -3.67
C TYR A 143 -4.15 -1.01 -2.42
N ARG A 144 -5.37 -1.21 -1.90
CA ARG A 144 -5.90 -0.43 -0.75
C ARG A 144 -4.99 -0.41 0.48
N LEU A 145 -4.29 -1.52 0.76
CA LEU A 145 -3.39 -1.62 1.92
C LEU A 145 -2.08 -0.82 1.76
N SER A 146 -1.69 -0.47 0.53
CA SER A 146 -0.46 0.28 0.23
C SER A 146 -0.73 1.65 -0.38
N TRP A 147 -1.93 1.92 -0.91
CA TRP A 147 -2.24 3.13 -1.67
C TRP A 147 -2.00 4.42 -0.88
N SER A 148 -2.40 4.42 0.39
CA SER A 148 -2.31 5.59 1.27
C SER A 148 -1.06 5.55 2.16
N SER A 149 -0.20 4.54 2.03
CA SER A 149 1.06 4.52 2.78
C SER A 149 2.11 5.41 2.11
N TYR A 150 3.02 5.93 2.92
CA TYR A 150 4.08 6.83 2.47
C TYR A 150 5.26 6.76 3.42
N LEU A 151 6.39 7.27 2.96
CA LEU A 151 7.55 7.49 3.80
C LEU A 151 7.65 8.98 4.13
N LEU A 152 8.16 9.30 5.32
CA LEU A 152 8.68 10.62 5.62
C LEU A 152 10.20 10.54 5.64
N ALA A 153 10.85 11.58 5.13
CA ALA A 153 12.29 11.75 5.29
C ALA A 153 12.65 11.95 6.77
N GLU A 154 13.94 11.95 7.06
CA GLU A 154 14.51 12.13 8.41
C GLU A 154 14.13 13.46 9.06
N ASP A 155 13.75 14.46 8.25
CA ASP A 155 13.22 15.74 8.74
C ASP A 155 11.79 15.64 9.32
N GLY A 156 11.11 14.51 9.12
CA GLY A 156 9.73 14.25 9.52
C GLY A 156 8.67 15.08 8.77
N LYS A 157 9.06 15.84 7.74
CA LYS A 157 8.19 16.82 7.04
C LYS A 157 8.07 16.51 5.56
N THR A 158 9.13 15.99 4.96
CA THR A 158 9.16 15.71 3.52
C THR A 158 8.53 14.36 3.24
N LYS A 159 7.37 14.38 2.57
CA LYS A 159 6.67 13.18 2.13
C LYS A 159 7.34 12.57 0.91
N LEU A 160 7.81 11.35 1.06
CA LEU A 160 8.40 10.52 0.01
C LEU A 160 7.30 9.62 -0.59
N PRO A 161 6.93 9.81 -1.86
CA PRO A 161 5.73 9.21 -2.42
C PRO A 161 5.91 7.73 -2.77
N LEU A 162 4.80 7.01 -2.69
CA LEU A 162 4.66 5.68 -3.27
C LEU A 162 4.90 5.75 -4.79
N MET A 163 5.76 4.88 -5.30
CA MET A 163 6.04 4.81 -6.73
C MET A 163 4.82 4.29 -7.49
N LYS A 164 4.64 4.82 -8.69
CA LYS A 164 3.64 4.36 -9.65
C LYS A 164 4.32 3.93 -10.95
N ASP A 165 3.74 2.95 -11.62
CA ASP A 165 4.13 2.55 -12.95
C ASP A 165 3.64 3.57 -14.01
N ASP A 166 3.95 3.28 -15.27
CA ASP A 166 3.56 4.06 -16.45
C ASP A 166 2.03 4.19 -16.60
N LYS A 167 1.27 3.27 -16.00
CA LYS A 167 -0.20 3.25 -16.01
C LYS A 167 -0.80 3.94 -14.78
N GLY A 168 0.03 4.49 -13.90
CA GLY A 168 -0.41 5.13 -12.66
C GLY A 168 -0.78 4.15 -11.54
N SER A 169 -0.52 2.84 -11.72
CA SER A 169 -0.74 1.83 -10.70
C SER A 169 0.42 1.81 -9.70
N PRO A 170 0.17 1.60 -8.40
CA PRO A 170 1.22 1.53 -7.42
C PRO A 170 2.18 0.37 -7.68
N VAL A 171 3.47 0.61 -7.50
CA VAL A 171 4.47 -0.46 -7.50
C VAL A 171 4.49 -1.09 -6.10
N ALA A 172 3.49 -1.94 -5.85
CA ALA A 172 3.23 -2.56 -4.55
C ALA A 172 2.56 -3.95 -4.69
N SER A 173 2.43 -4.67 -3.58
CA SER A 173 1.59 -5.86 -3.51
C SER A 173 0.12 -5.50 -3.73
N GLY A 174 -0.51 -6.20 -4.67
CA GLY A 174 -1.96 -6.25 -4.81
C GLY A 174 -2.57 -7.36 -3.95
N HIS A 175 -3.68 -7.06 -3.28
CA HIS A 175 -4.44 -7.96 -2.43
C HIS A 175 -5.89 -8.02 -2.90
N GLY A 176 -6.29 -9.19 -3.38
CA GLY A 176 -7.62 -9.41 -3.94
C GLY A 176 -7.75 -9.00 -5.41
N ALA A 177 -8.99 -8.87 -5.88
CA ALA A 177 -9.32 -8.46 -7.23
C ALA A 177 -9.95 -7.06 -7.27
N ALA A 178 -10.04 -6.46 -8.47
CA ALA A 178 -10.81 -5.25 -8.67
C ALA A 178 -12.29 -5.47 -8.26
N ASN A 179 -12.89 -4.48 -7.60
CA ASN A 179 -14.25 -4.54 -7.05
C ASN A 179 -14.46 -5.60 -5.96
N GLN A 180 -13.40 -6.18 -5.40
CA GLN A 180 -13.54 -7.06 -4.25
C GLN A 180 -13.90 -6.22 -3.02
N LEU A 181 -15.08 -6.46 -2.44
CA LEU A 181 -15.64 -5.64 -1.36
C LEU A 181 -14.66 -5.43 -0.19
N ALA A 182 -13.97 -6.49 0.22
CA ALA A 182 -13.10 -6.47 1.40
C ALA A 182 -11.77 -7.19 1.16
N ILE A 183 -10.70 -6.66 1.76
CA ILE A 183 -9.43 -7.40 1.95
C ILE A 183 -9.45 -7.97 3.34
N THR A 184 -9.45 -9.30 3.44
CA THR A 184 -9.53 -10.01 4.71
C THR A 184 -8.27 -10.80 5.00
N VAL A 185 -7.95 -10.94 6.28
CA VAL A 185 -6.92 -11.85 6.78
C VAL A 185 -7.61 -12.95 7.59
N GLY A 186 -7.30 -14.20 7.26
CA GLY A 186 -7.86 -15.37 7.93
C GLY A 186 -7.53 -15.43 9.42
N PRO A 187 -8.24 -16.26 10.19
CA PRO A 187 -7.98 -16.43 11.63
C PRO A 187 -6.57 -16.98 11.86
N ASN A 188 -5.81 -16.38 12.78
CA ASN A 188 -4.43 -16.76 13.06
C ASN A 188 -3.54 -16.79 11.80
N LYS A 189 -3.85 -15.97 10.79
CA LYS A 189 -3.08 -15.85 9.55
C LYS A 189 -2.36 -14.51 9.48
N THR A 190 -1.36 -14.51 8.61
CA THR A 190 -0.57 -13.34 8.26
C THR A 190 -0.77 -13.00 6.78
N LEU A 191 -1.01 -11.73 6.49
CA LEU A 191 -1.03 -11.20 5.13
C LEU A 191 0.24 -10.37 4.90
N LYS A 192 1.12 -10.84 4.01
CA LYS A 192 2.38 -10.16 3.67
C LYS A 192 2.15 -9.12 2.59
N THR A 193 2.74 -7.94 2.72
CA THR A 193 2.64 -6.89 1.72
C THR A 193 3.96 -6.15 1.55
N TRP A 194 4.09 -5.43 0.43
CA TRP A 194 5.26 -4.60 0.15
C TRP A 194 4.88 -3.43 -0.74
N ALA A 195 5.71 -2.40 -0.73
CA ALA A 195 5.59 -1.23 -1.60
C ALA A 195 6.96 -0.60 -1.89
N LYS A 196 7.07 0.08 -3.03
CA LYS A 196 8.26 0.85 -3.42
C LYS A 196 8.01 2.35 -3.36
N TYR A 197 9.00 3.08 -2.88
CA TYR A 197 8.92 4.53 -2.68
C TYR A 197 10.09 5.21 -3.39
N SER A 198 9.81 6.39 -3.95
CA SER A 198 10.86 7.26 -4.49
C SER A 198 11.52 7.99 -3.32
N THR A 199 12.82 7.84 -3.19
CA THR A 199 13.57 8.31 -2.02
C THR A 199 14.95 8.80 -2.46
N PRO A 200 15.42 9.99 -2.03
CA PRO A 200 16.76 10.44 -2.34
C PRO A 200 17.84 9.42 -1.94
N ALA A 201 18.92 9.33 -2.72
CA ALA A 201 20.03 8.40 -2.44
C ALA A 201 20.70 8.65 -1.08
N ALA A 202 20.70 9.90 -0.59
CA ALA A 202 21.28 10.27 0.69
C ALA A 202 20.44 9.85 1.92
N GLN A 203 19.20 9.40 1.72
CA GLN A 203 18.29 9.09 2.83
C GLN A 203 18.70 7.81 3.57
N LYS A 204 19.18 7.94 4.81
CA LYS A 204 19.59 6.79 5.63
C LYS A 204 18.51 6.30 6.58
N LYS A 205 17.65 7.19 7.04
CA LYS A 205 16.55 6.90 7.96
C LYS A 205 15.24 7.41 7.40
N VAL A 206 14.15 6.71 7.66
CA VAL A 206 12.80 7.11 7.25
C VAL A 206 11.81 6.83 8.36
N THR A 207 10.70 7.55 8.33
CA THR A 207 9.50 7.15 9.08
C THR A 207 8.53 6.47 8.12
N VAL A 208 8.14 5.23 8.43
CA VAL A 208 7.19 4.48 7.62
C VAL A 208 5.78 4.74 8.14
N VAL A 209 4.91 5.31 7.31
CA VAL A 209 3.51 5.57 7.66
C VAL A 209 2.61 4.59 6.95
N ILE A 210 2.01 3.68 7.72
CA ILE A 210 1.01 2.71 7.26
C ILE A 210 -0.35 3.13 7.83
N PRO A 211 -1.35 3.47 6.99
CA PRO A 211 -2.64 3.95 7.46
C PRO A 211 -3.30 2.96 8.42
N GLY A 212 -3.69 3.43 9.60
CA GLY A 212 -4.32 2.60 10.64
C GLY A 212 -3.35 1.93 11.60
N ALA A 213 -2.05 2.17 11.49
CA ALA A 213 -1.07 1.85 12.53
C ALA A 213 -0.30 3.11 12.90
N ASP A 214 0.34 3.12 14.08
CA ASP A 214 1.25 4.19 14.45
C ASP A 214 2.47 4.24 13.50
N PRO A 215 3.01 5.43 13.21
CA PRO A 215 4.20 5.57 12.37
C PRO A 215 5.41 4.83 12.96
N PHE A 216 6.14 4.09 12.11
CA PHE A 216 7.41 3.48 12.49
C PHE A 216 8.53 4.50 12.28
N GLU A 217 8.96 5.16 13.35
CA GLU A 217 9.94 6.24 13.29
C GLU A 217 11.40 5.74 13.29
N GLY A 218 12.28 6.54 12.69
CA GLY A 218 13.73 6.33 12.79
C GLY A 218 14.23 5.02 12.17
N VAL A 219 13.50 4.45 11.22
CA VAL A 219 13.85 3.16 10.61
C VAL A 219 15.02 3.32 9.66
N GLU A 220 16.07 2.53 9.87
CA GLU A 220 17.25 2.54 9.01
C GLU A 220 16.95 1.87 7.66
N VAL A 221 17.32 2.55 6.58
CA VAL A 221 17.27 2.02 5.22
C VAL A 221 18.51 1.16 5.01
N THR A 222 18.30 -0.15 4.91
CA THR A 222 19.41 -1.08 4.69
C THR A 222 19.79 -1.07 3.21
N GLU A 223 21.09 -1.04 2.90
CA GLU A 223 21.56 -1.20 1.52
C GLU A 223 21.54 -2.68 1.13
N PRO A 224 21.20 -3.02 -0.12
CA PRO A 224 21.25 -4.40 -0.55
C PRO A 224 22.73 -4.79 -0.55
N HIS A 225 23.07 -5.88 0.13
CA HIS A 225 24.43 -6.41 0.10
C HIS A 225 24.82 -6.60 -1.38
N PRO A 226 25.95 -6.05 -1.86
CA PRO A 226 26.37 -6.25 -3.23
C PRO A 226 26.62 -7.75 -3.39
N SER A 227 25.65 -8.46 -3.98
CA SER A 227 25.81 -9.84 -4.38
C SER A 227 26.96 -9.86 -5.35
N GLY A 228 28.12 -10.33 -4.87
CA GLY A 228 29.40 -10.24 -5.56
C GLY A 228 29.27 -10.64 -7.01
N SER A 229 29.44 -9.66 -7.90
CA SER A 229 29.82 -9.92 -9.28
C SER A 229 31.17 -10.63 -9.21
N GLY A 230 31.15 -11.95 -9.41
CA GLY A 230 32.35 -12.75 -9.58
C GLY A 230 33.28 -12.09 -10.58
N GLN A 231 34.53 -11.93 -10.16
CA GLN A 231 35.66 -11.57 -10.98
C GLN A 231 35.87 -12.58 -12.10
#